data_AF-A0A9D6KAN6-F1
#
_entry.id   AF-A0A9D6KAN6-F1
#
_cell.length_a   1.000
_cell.length_b   1.000
_cell.length_c   1.000
_cell.angle_alpha   90.00
_cell.angle_beta   90.00
_cell.angle_gamma   90.00
#
_symmetry.space_group_name_H-M   'P 1'
#
loop_
_entity.id
_entity.type
_entity.pdbx_description
1 polymer ?
#
loop_
_entity_poly.entity_id
_entity_poly.type
_entity_poly.pdbx_seq_one_letter_code
_entity_poly.pdbx_strand_id
1 'polypeptide(L)'
;MRKDTRLRKQVARGFRSLPEEVGLRDRMFRIWVQGKTAFDETMLEIGKMFAETIMSMDREEMTAPEYAPTDPALKKWASQRGSVYLGDQKVRVFHPRVKDVLQGREVLLRSYADSR
;
A
#
# COMPACT_ATOMS: atom_id res chain seq x y z
N MET A 1 -0.28 24.29 -25.34
CA MET A 1 -0.68 22.91 -24.93
C MET A 1 0.41 22.32 -24.05
N ARG A 2 0.10 21.78 -22.86
CA ARG A 2 1.09 21.17 -21.93
C ARG A 2 1.86 20.04 -22.62
N LYS A 3 3.13 19.85 -22.25
CA LYS A 3 4.02 18.81 -22.81
C LYS A 3 3.43 17.41 -22.68
N ASP A 4 2.83 17.09 -21.53
CA ASP A 4 2.18 15.79 -21.29
C ASP A 4 0.99 15.56 -22.22
N THR A 5 0.19 16.60 -22.46
CA THR A 5 -0.96 16.53 -23.38
C THR A 5 -0.49 16.29 -24.82
N ARG A 6 0.64 16.88 -25.22
CA ARG A 6 1.26 16.66 -26.53
C ARG A 6 1.71 15.21 -26.69
N LEU A 7 2.40 14.68 -25.68
CA LEU A 7 2.90 13.31 -25.66
C LEU A 7 1.76 12.30 -25.74
N ARG A 8 0.71 12.46 -24.92
CA ARG A 8 -0.50 11.61 -24.97
C ARG A 8 -1.15 11.59 -26.35
N LYS A 9 -1.30 12.76 -27.00
CA LYS A 9 -1.86 12.86 -28.35
C LYS A 9 -0.97 12.24 -29.43
N GLN A 10 0.35 12.24 -29.24
CA GLN A 10 1.30 11.60 -30.16
C GLN A 10 1.22 10.07 -30.05
N VAL A 11 1.25 9.54 -28.82
CA VAL A 11 1.11 8.11 -28.55
C VAL A 11 -0.23 7.58 -29.07
N ALA A 12 -1.33 8.28 -28.79
CA ALA A 12 -2.66 7.90 -29.28
C ALA A 12 -2.79 7.95 -30.81
N ARG A 13 -1.98 8.77 -31.51
CA ARG A 13 -1.92 8.77 -32.98
C ARG A 13 -1.15 7.57 -33.51
N GLY A 14 0.04 7.28 -32.95
CA GLY A 14 0.83 6.11 -33.33
C GLY A 14 0.09 4.79 -33.13
N PHE A 15 -0.72 4.68 -32.08
CA PHE A 15 -1.52 3.48 -31.83
C PHE A 15 -2.68 3.31 -32.82
N ARG A 16 -3.24 4.42 -33.31
CA ARG A 16 -4.32 4.41 -34.32
C ARG A 16 -3.82 4.14 -35.73
N SER A 17 -2.56 4.43 -36.02
CA SER A 17 -1.93 4.15 -37.31
C SER A 17 -1.44 2.70 -37.46
N LEU A 18 -1.64 1.84 -36.46
CA LEU A 18 -1.29 0.42 -36.56
C LEU A 18 -2.27 -0.30 -37.52
N PRO A 19 -1.78 -1.15 -38.43
CA PRO A 19 -2.63 -1.90 -39.36
C PRO A 19 -3.68 -2.76 -38.63
N GLU A 20 -4.94 -2.68 -39.06
CA GLU A 20 -6.05 -3.47 -38.51
C GLU A 20 -6.01 -4.95 -38.94
N GLU A 21 -5.40 -5.24 -40.08
CA GLU A 21 -5.48 -6.53 -40.79
C GLU A 21 -4.96 -7.75 -40.01
N VAL A 22 -4.25 -7.54 -38.89
CA VAL A 22 -3.73 -8.63 -38.05
C VAL A 22 -4.27 -8.57 -36.62
N GLY A 23 -5.17 -7.64 -36.26
CA GLY A 23 -5.61 -7.44 -34.87
C GLY A 23 -4.46 -7.11 -33.90
N LEU A 24 -3.33 -6.64 -34.43
CA LEU A 24 -2.12 -6.34 -33.66
C LEU A 24 -2.37 -5.25 -32.62
N ARG A 25 -3.12 -4.21 -33.00
CA ARG A 25 -3.53 -3.12 -32.12
C ARG A 25 -4.30 -3.64 -30.89
N ASP A 26 -5.25 -4.54 -31.07
CA ASP A 26 -6.05 -5.10 -29.97
C ASP A 26 -5.24 -6.04 -29.09
N ARG A 27 -4.32 -6.81 -29.66
CA ARG A 27 -3.37 -7.62 -28.87
C ARG A 27 -2.46 -6.73 -28.03
N MET A 28 -1.86 -5.70 -28.62
CA MET A 28 -1.01 -4.76 -27.89
C MET A 28 -1.78 -4.03 -26.79
N PHE A 29 -3.00 -3.58 -27.07
CA PHE A 29 -3.85 -2.94 -26.06
C PHE A 29 -4.15 -3.89 -24.90
N ARG A 30 -4.54 -5.14 -25.18
CA ARG A 30 -4.78 -6.15 -24.13
C ARG A 30 -3.55 -6.42 -23.28
N ILE A 31 -2.38 -6.62 -23.90
CA ILE A 31 -1.12 -6.83 -23.18
C ILE A 31 -0.82 -5.62 -22.28
N TRP A 32 -1.00 -4.41 -22.79
CA TRP A 32 -0.76 -3.19 -22.02
C TRP A 32 -1.72 -3.06 -20.83
N VAL A 33 -3.02 -3.28 -21.03
CA VAL A 33 -4.01 -3.22 -19.95
C VAL A 33 -3.70 -4.28 -18.89
N GLN A 34 -3.46 -5.53 -19.30
CA GLN A 34 -3.13 -6.62 -18.38
C GLN A 34 -1.84 -6.32 -17.60
N GLY A 35 -0.79 -5.85 -18.28
CA GLY A 35 0.47 -5.49 -17.65
C GLY A 35 0.31 -4.34 -16.65
N LYS A 36 -0.48 -3.31 -16.99
CA LYS A 36 -0.76 -2.20 -16.08
C LYS A 36 -1.53 -2.65 -14.84
N THR A 37 -2.59 -3.45 -15.04
CA THR A 37 -3.39 -4.00 -13.93
C THR A 37 -2.52 -4.84 -13.00
N ALA A 38 -1.74 -5.79 -13.55
CA ALA A 38 -0.88 -6.64 -12.75
C ALA A 38 0.17 -5.83 -11.97
N PHE A 39 0.73 -4.78 -12.58
CA PHE A 39 1.68 -3.90 -11.91
C PHE A 39 1.03 -3.09 -10.77
N ASP A 40 -0.18 -2.57 -10.98
CA ASP A 40 -0.90 -1.81 -9.96
C ASP A 40 -1.27 -2.69 -8.75
N GLU A 41 -1.76 -3.91 -9.01
CA GLU A 41 -2.06 -4.89 -7.97
C GLU A 41 -0.80 -5.24 -7.15
N THR A 42 0.32 -5.49 -7.84
CA THR A 42 1.61 -5.77 -7.20
C THR A 42 2.07 -4.58 -6.34
N MET A 43 1.92 -3.35 -6.84
CA MET A 43 2.32 -2.15 -6.10
C MET A 43 1.48 -1.93 -4.84
N LEU A 44 0.17 -2.22 -4.89
CA LEU A 44 -0.69 -2.17 -3.71
C LEU A 44 -0.30 -3.24 -2.68
N GLU A 45 0.04 -4.44 -3.13
CA GLU A 45 0.50 -5.51 -2.24
C GLU A 45 1.82 -5.14 -1.55
N ILE A 46 2.79 -4.61 -2.31
CA ILE A 46 4.07 -4.11 -1.77
C ILE A 46 3.83 -2.97 -0.78
N GLY A 47 3.01 -1.98 -1.15
CA GLY A 47 2.68 -0.86 -0.27
C GLY A 47 2.00 -1.31 1.01
N LYS A 48 1.11 -2.30 0.93
CA LYS A 48 0.48 -2.92 2.11
C LYS A 48 1.52 -3.57 3.02
N MET A 49 2.45 -4.36 2.47
CA MET A 49 3.51 -5.01 3.24
C MET A 49 4.38 -3.97 3.96
N PHE A 50 4.73 -2.87 3.29
CA PHE A 50 5.45 -1.77 3.93
C PHE A 50 4.66 -1.13 5.06
N ALA A 51 3.37 -0.84 4.86
CA ALA A 51 2.53 -0.26 5.89
C ALA A 51 2.45 -1.15 7.15
N GLU A 52 2.20 -2.45 6.99
CA GLU A 52 2.13 -3.41 8.09
C GLU A 52 3.49 -3.56 8.80
N THR A 53 4.60 -3.50 8.04
CA THR A 53 5.96 -3.54 8.60
C THR A 53 6.26 -2.29 9.41
N ILE A 54 5.95 -1.09 8.90
CA ILE A 54 6.15 0.18 9.62
C ILE A 54 5.37 0.18 10.93
N MET A 55 4.13 -0.31 10.93
CA MET A 55 3.35 -0.42 12.19
C MET A 55 3.97 -1.43 13.15
N SER A 56 4.55 -2.51 12.64
CA SER A 56 5.27 -3.47 13.48
C SER A 56 6.51 -2.84 14.10
N MET A 57 7.27 -2.04 13.35
CA MET A 57 8.41 -1.28 13.84
C MET A 57 7.99 -0.25 14.91
N ASP A 58 6.92 0.50 14.66
CA ASP A 58 6.35 1.47 15.62
C ASP A 58 5.92 0.79 16.93
N ARG A 59 5.28 -0.39 16.84
CA ARG A 59 5.00 -1.21 18.02
C ARG A 59 6.27 -1.57 18.78
N GLU A 60 7.32 -1.99 18.09
CA GLU A 60 8.58 -2.39 18.72
C GLU A 60 9.33 -1.21 19.34
N GLU A 61 9.25 -0.03 18.74
CA GLU A 61 9.76 1.19 19.34
C GLU A 61 9.06 1.48 20.68
N MET A 62 7.73 1.28 20.74
CA MET A 62 6.94 1.49 21.96
C MET A 62 7.11 0.41 23.03
N THR A 63 7.18 -0.86 22.63
CA THR A 63 7.16 -2.03 23.54
C THR A 63 8.52 -2.67 23.74
N ALA A 64 9.55 -2.09 23.12
CA ALA A 64 10.89 -2.63 22.95
C ALA A 64 10.95 -3.89 22.07
N PRO A 65 12.17 -4.36 21.71
CA PRO A 65 12.37 -5.57 20.94
C PRO A 65 11.70 -6.78 21.57
N GLU A 66 11.32 -7.75 20.73
CA GLU A 66 10.57 -8.93 21.16
C GLU A 66 11.19 -9.72 22.32
N TYR A 67 12.51 -9.67 22.45
CA TYR A 67 13.27 -10.38 23.48
C TYR A 67 13.86 -9.47 24.56
N ALA A 68 13.50 -8.19 24.62
CA ALA A 68 14.02 -7.23 25.60
C ALA A 68 13.02 -6.12 25.96
N PRO A 69 11.84 -6.44 26.56
CA PRO A 69 10.85 -5.44 26.96
C PRO A 69 11.43 -4.45 27.99
N THR A 70 11.46 -3.16 27.65
CA THR A 70 11.99 -2.09 28.54
C THR A 70 10.92 -1.45 29.40
N ASP A 71 9.67 -1.40 28.91
CA ASP A 71 8.52 -0.89 29.66
C ASP A 71 7.65 -2.05 30.18
N PRO A 72 7.51 -2.24 31.50
CA PRO A 72 6.66 -3.29 32.06
C PRO A 72 5.16 -3.03 31.84
N ALA A 73 4.73 -1.77 31.62
CA ALA A 73 3.35 -1.38 31.42
C ALA A 73 2.85 -1.67 30.01
N LEU A 74 3.71 -1.55 29.00
CA LEU A 74 3.32 -1.75 27.61
C LEU A 74 3.57 -3.19 27.17
N LYS A 75 2.51 -3.87 26.71
CA LYS A 75 2.57 -5.24 26.20
C LYS A 75 2.15 -5.31 24.74
N LYS A 76 2.92 -6.05 23.94
CA LYS A 76 2.52 -6.49 22.60
C LYS A 76 1.23 -7.31 22.74
N TRP A 77 0.18 -6.91 22.02
CA TRP A 77 -1.09 -7.63 21.97
C TRP A 77 -1.30 -8.23 20.57
N ALA A 78 -2.42 -8.93 20.37
CA ALA A 78 -2.85 -9.44 19.08
C ALA A 78 -3.00 -8.32 18.02
N SER A 79 -2.85 -8.67 16.75
CA SER A 79 -3.16 -7.77 15.64
C SER A 79 -4.67 -7.74 15.35
N GLN A 80 -5.17 -6.64 14.77
CA GLN A 80 -6.55 -6.54 14.31
C GLN A 80 -6.65 -6.07 12.86
N ARG A 81 -7.78 -6.41 12.22
CA ARG A 81 -8.10 -5.92 10.89
C ARG A 81 -8.39 -4.43 10.94
N GLY A 82 -7.87 -3.71 9.96
CA GLY A 82 -8.06 -2.28 9.77
C GLY A 82 -7.90 -1.89 8.31
N SER A 83 -7.71 -0.61 8.07
CA SER A 83 -7.44 -0.07 6.74
C SER A 83 -6.59 1.19 6.83
N VAL A 84 -5.76 1.40 5.82
CA VAL A 84 -4.97 2.62 5.62
C VAL A 84 -5.15 3.14 4.20
N TYR A 85 -4.78 4.39 3.97
CA TYR A 85 -4.67 4.93 2.62
C TYR A 85 -3.26 4.73 2.06
N LEU A 86 -3.18 4.13 0.87
CA LEU A 86 -1.99 4.07 0.04
C LEU A 86 -2.25 4.93 -1.21
N GLY A 87 -1.71 6.15 -1.21
CA GLY A 87 -2.07 7.16 -2.18
C GLY A 87 -3.55 7.56 -2.03
N ASP A 88 -4.34 7.34 -3.07
CA ASP A 88 -5.79 7.59 -3.10
C ASP A 88 -6.63 6.34 -2.80
N GLN A 89 -6.01 5.20 -2.51
CA GLN A 89 -6.70 3.93 -2.33
C GLN A 89 -6.74 3.48 -0.87
N LYS A 90 -7.94 3.17 -0.37
CA LYS A 90 -8.13 2.58 0.96
C LYS A 90 -7.89 1.07 0.91
N VAL A 91 -6.82 0.61 1.57
CA VAL A 91 -6.37 -0.78 1.55
C VAL A 91 -6.54 -1.43 2.91
N ARG A 92 -7.01 -2.69 2.93
CA ARG A 92 -7.17 -3.47 4.17
C ARG A 92 -5.83 -3.99 4.66
N VAL A 93 -5.59 -3.81 5.96
CA VAL A 93 -4.35 -4.22 6.63
C VAL A 93 -4.64 -4.95 7.94
N PHE A 94 -3.66 -5.71 8.43
CA PHE A 94 -3.60 -6.13 9.82
C PHE A 94 -2.64 -5.23 10.57
N HIS A 95 -3.15 -4.40 11.47
CA HIS A 95 -2.29 -3.57 12.29
C HIS A 95 -2.06 -4.21 13.67
N PRO A 96 -0.83 -4.17 14.17
CA PRO A 96 -0.52 -4.59 15.53
C PRO A 96 -1.23 -3.71 16.56
N ARG A 97 -1.41 -4.26 17.77
CA ARG A 97 -1.96 -3.53 18.92
C ARG A 97 -1.00 -3.55 20.09
N VAL A 98 -1.06 -2.49 20.88
CA VAL A 98 -0.32 -2.36 22.15
C VAL A 98 -1.32 -2.11 23.25
N LYS A 99 -1.17 -2.82 24.37
CA LYS A 99 -1.98 -2.60 25.56
C LYS A 99 -1.10 -2.08 26.69
N ASP A 100 -1.53 -0.98 27.30
CA ASP A 100 -1.06 -0.57 28.61
C ASP A 100 -1.82 -1.41 29.66
N VAL A 101 -1.11 -2.33 30.32
CA VAL A 101 -1.71 -3.23 31.31
C VAL A 101 -1.92 -2.56 32.67
N LEU A 102 -1.18 -1.49 32.98
CA LEU A 102 -1.37 -0.75 34.24
C LEU A 102 -2.61 0.14 34.17
N GLN A 103 -2.84 0.77 33.02
CA GLN A 103 -4.00 1.62 32.77
C GLN A 103 -5.19 0.86 32.16
N GLY A 104 -4.99 -0.40 31.79
CA GLY A 104 -6.04 -1.27 31.23
C GLY A 104 -6.55 -0.86 29.85
N ARG A 105 -5.83 0.00 29.12
CA ARG A 105 -6.27 0.59 27.85
C ARG A 105 -5.36 0.23 26.68
N GLU A 106 -5.93 0.28 25.47
CA GLU A 106 -5.14 0.18 24.24
C GLU A 106 -4.44 1.50 23.93
N VAL A 107 -3.20 1.41 23.47
CA VAL A 107 -2.44 2.56 23.00
C VAL A 107 -2.40 2.50 21.47
N LEU A 108 -2.84 3.59 20.83
CA LEU A 108 -2.87 3.70 19.38
C LEU A 108 -1.45 3.91 18.84
N LEU A 109 -1.07 3.13 17.83
CA LEU A 109 0.18 3.31 17.09
C LEU A 109 0.13 4.61 16.29
N ARG A 110 1.21 5.39 16.32
CA ARG A 110 1.29 6.67 15.62
C ARG A 110 1.21 6.48 14.10
N SER A 111 1.96 5.51 13.58
CA SER A 111 1.95 5.11 12.17
C SER A 111 0.55 4.75 11.65
N TYR A 112 -0.30 4.17 12.50
CA TYR A 112 -1.67 3.83 12.12
C TYR A 112 -2.65 5.00 12.27
N ALA A 113 -2.40 5.93 13.21
CA ALA A 113 -3.18 7.16 13.32
C ALA A 113 -2.99 8.06 12.10
N ASP A 114 -1.74 8.19 11.63
CA ASP A 114 -1.35 9.09 10.55
C ASP A 114 -1.73 8.58 9.14
N SER A 115 -2.11 7.30 9.03
CA SER A 115 -2.40 6.63 7.75
C SER A 115 -3.90 6.40 7.47
N ARG A 116 -4.76 6.94 8.33
CA ARG A 116 -6.22 6.83 8.26
C ARG A 116 -6.90 7.95 7.47
#